data_AF-X1K1P6-F1
#
_entry.id   AF-X1K1P6-F1
#
_cell.length_a   1.000
_cell.length_b   1.000
_cell.length_c   1.000
_cell.angle_alpha   90.00
_cell.angle_beta   90.00
_cell.angle_gamma   90.00
#
_symmetry.space_group_name_H-M   'P 1'
#
loop_
_entity.id
_entity.type
_entity.pdbx_description
1 polymer ?
#
loop_
_entity_poly.entity_id
_entity_poly.type
_entity_poly.pdbx_seq_one_letter_code
_entity_poly.pdbx_strand_id
1 'polypeptide(L)' 'LGFPGKDIVKTCRDRGLLINCTVEKILRFLPPLIIEERDIDEAVKILDTVFSHL' A
#
# COMPACT_ATOMS: atom_id res chain seq x y z
N LEU A 1 0.24 2.51 11.89
CA LEU A 1 0.80 3.84 11.54
C LEU A 1 0.71 4.76 12.76
N GLY A 2 1.70 5.63 12.99
CA GLY A 2 1.63 6.66 14.03
C GLY A 2 0.67 7.82 13.68
N PHE A 3 0.38 7.98 12.39
CA PHE A 3 -0.37 9.09 11.79
C PHE A 3 -1.46 8.56 10.82
N PRO A 4 -2.40 9.41 10.36
CA PRO A 4 -3.45 9.00 9.42
C PRO A 4 -2.90 8.48 8.07
N GLY A 5 -3.36 7.32 7.62
CA GLY A 5 -2.85 6.62 6.43
C GLY A 5 -3.45 7.08 5.09
N LYS A 6 -4.25 8.16 5.06
CA LYS A 6 -4.97 8.60 3.86
C LYS A 6 -4.02 9.00 2.72
N ASP A 7 -2.95 9.71 3.03
CA ASP A 7 -1.97 10.17 2.03
C ASP A 7 -1.10 9.02 1.51
N ILE A 8 -0.82 8.02 2.37
CA ILE A 8 -0.16 6.78 1.96
C ILE A 8 -1.01 6.03 0.93
N VAL A 9 -2.32 5.86 1.21
CA VAL A 9 -3.23 5.18 0.28
C VAL A 9 -3.29 5.88 -1.07
N LYS A 10 -3.37 7.21 -1.07
CA LYS A 10 -3.35 8.01 -2.30
C LYS A 10 -2.06 7.75 -3.09
N THR A 11 -0.91 7.84 -2.44
CA THR A 11 0.40 7.68 -3.08
C THR A 11 0.63 6.25 -3.60
N CYS A 12 0.21 5.23 -2.86
CA CYS A 12 0.25 3.84 -3.31
C CYS A 12 -0.63 3.63 -4.55
N ARG A 13 -1.84 4.18 -4.55
CA ARG A 13 -2.77 4.08 -5.68
C ARG A 13 -2.23 4.76 -6.93
N ASP A 14 -1.62 5.92 -6.80
CA ASP A 14 -0.99 6.65 -7.92
C ASP A 14 0.21 5.87 -8.51
N ARG A 15 0.81 4.97 -7.73
CA ARG A 15 1.89 4.06 -8.14
C ARG A 15 1.40 2.67 -8.58
N GLY A 16 0.09 2.45 -8.69
CA GLY A 16 -0.51 1.19 -9.16
C GLY A 16 -0.84 0.18 -8.06
N LEU A 17 -0.58 0.49 -6.79
CA LEU A 17 -0.88 -0.40 -5.66
C LEU A 17 -2.24 -0.05 -5.03
N LEU A 18 -3.23 -0.94 -5.22
CA LEU A 18 -4.58 -0.76 -4.66
C LEU A 18 -4.65 -1.23 -3.21
N ILE A 19 -4.76 -0.27 -2.29
CA ILE A 19 -4.94 -0.52 -0.87
C ILE A 19 -6.01 0.41 -0.30
N ASN A 20 -6.56 0.05 0.86
CA ASN A 20 -7.45 0.91 1.62
C ASN A 20 -6.83 1.25 2.98
N CYS A 21 -7.26 2.36 3.58
CA CYS A 21 -6.96 2.65 4.98
C CYS A 21 -8.25 2.55 5.79
N THR A 22 -8.27 1.62 6.73
CA THR A 22 -9.38 1.42 7.68
C THR A 22 -8.97 1.91 9.06
N VAL A 23 -9.93 2.42 9.84
CA VAL A 23 -9.68 2.89 11.21
C VAL A 23 -8.52 3.90 11.29
N GLU A 24 -8.40 4.74 10.25
CA GLU A 24 -7.39 5.79 10.03
C GLU A 24 -5.91 5.37 9.98
N LYS A 25 -5.53 4.21 10.54
CA LYS A 25 -4.13 3.83 10.77
C LYS A 25 -3.78 2.42 10.32
N ILE A 26 -4.75 1.65 9.82
CA ILE A 26 -4.59 0.27 9.36
C ILE A 26 -4.66 0.26 7.83
N LEU A 27 -3.63 -0.29 7.18
CA LEU A 27 -3.63 -0.50 5.73
C LEU A 27 -4.18 -1.89 5.42
N ARG A 28 -5.17 -1.96 4.53
CA ARG A 28 -5.81 -3.20 4.09
C ARG A 28 -5.49 -3.42 2.61
N PHE A 29 -4.82 -4.54 2.35
CA PHE A 29 -4.53 -5.02 1.00
C PHE A 29 -5.72 -5.84 0.50
N LEU A 30 -6.07 -5.64 -0.77
CA LEU A 30 -7.16 -6.38 -1.43
C LEU A 30 -6.60 -7.08 -2.69
N PRO A 31 -5.71 -8.08 -2.53
CA PRO A 31 -5.17 -8.80 -3.67
C PRO A 31 -6.22 -9.71 -4.32
N PRO A 32 -6.14 -9.96 -5.64
CA PRO A 32 -6.96 -10.95 -6.31
C PRO A 32 -6.55 -12.38 -5.93
N LEU A 33 -7.38 -13.38 -6.19
CA LEU A 33 -7.07 -14.80 -5.90
C LEU A 33 -5.98 -15.41 -6.81
N ILE A 34 -5.54 -14.68 -7.81
CA ILE A 34 -4.55 -15.09 -8.82
C ILE A 34 -3.17 -14.45 -8.62
N ILE A 35 -2.95 -13.84 -7.45
CA ILE A 35 -1.69 -13.16 -7.12
C ILE A 35 -0.51 -14.14 -7.05
N GLU A 36 0.62 -13.72 -7.62
CA GLU A 36 1.90 -14.43 -7.58
C GLU A 36 2.92 -13.70 -6.68
N GLU A 37 4.02 -14.38 -6.34
CA GLU A 37 5.09 -13.82 -5.51
C GLU A 37 5.66 -12.50 -6.07
N ARG A 38 5.79 -12.41 -7.40
CA ARG A 38 6.26 -11.19 -8.08
C ARG A 38 5.37 -9.96 -7.84
N ASP A 39 4.06 -10.15 -7.68
CA ASP A 39 3.13 -9.05 -7.43
C ASP A 39 3.30 -8.55 -5.99
N ILE A 40 3.63 -9.46 -5.06
CA ILE A 40 3.99 -9.10 -3.68
C ILE A 40 5.30 -8.32 -3.66
N ASP A 41 6.32 -8.77 -4.40
CA ASP A 41 7.59 -8.05 -4.51
C ASP A 41 7.41 -6.63 -5.04
N GLU A 42 6.56 -6.46 -6.06
CA GLU A 42 6.22 -5.14 -6.60
C GLU A 42 5.48 -4.28 -5.56
N ALA A 43 4.48 -4.85 -4.88
CA ALA A 43 3.76 -4.15 -3.81
C ALA A 43 4.70 -3.70 -2.68
N VAL A 44 5.62 -4.55 -2.25
CA VAL A 44 6.61 -4.23 -1.22
C VAL A 44 7.55 -3.11 -1.68
N LYS A 45 8.04 -3.14 -2.93
CA LYS A 45 8.86 -2.05 -3.49
C LYS A 45 8.13 -0.71 -3.51
N ILE A 46 6.85 -0.72 -3.88
CA ILE A 46 6.02 0.49 -3.85
C ILE A 46 5.89 1.00 -2.42
N LEU A 47 5.59 0.12 -1.46
CA LEU A 47 5.49 0.50 -0.05
C LEU A 47 6.81 1.07 0.46
N ASP A 48 7.93 0.41 0.23
CA ASP A 48 9.26 0.87 0.67
C ASP A 48 9.59 2.25 0.11
N THR A 49 9.25 2.49 -1.16
CA THR A 49 9.40 3.83 -1.76
C THR A 49 8.50 4.86 -1.10
N VAL A 50 7.25 4.53 -0.76
CA VAL A 50 6.34 5.47 -0.08
C VAL A 50 6.79 5.75 1.35
N PHE A 51 7.24 4.74 2.09
CA PHE A 51 7.67 4.86 3.48
C PHE A 51 9.04 5.51 3.65
N SER A 52 9.94 5.42 2.67
CA SER A 52 11.23 6.13 2.70
C SER A 52 11.11 7.65 2.53
N HIS A 53 9.96 8.16 2.07
CA HIS A 53 9.70 9.59 1.85
C HIS A 53 8.76 10.18 2.91
N LEU A 54 8.51 9.45 4.00
CA LEU A 54 7.69 9.84 5.16
C LEU A 54 8.56 10.28 6.33
#